data_AF-A0A2Z6GBA5-F1
#
_entry.id   AF-A0A2Z6GBA5-F1
#
_cell.length_a   1.000
_cell.length_b   1.000
_cell.length_c   1.000
_cell.angle_alpha   90.00
_cell.angle_beta   90.00
_cell.angle_gamma   90.00
#
_symmetry.space_group_name_H-M   'P 1'
#
loop_
_entity.id
_entity.type
_entity.pdbx_description
1 polymer ?
#
loop_
_entity_poly.entity_id
_entity_poly.type
_entity_poly.pdbx_seq_one_letter_code
_entity_poly.pdbx_strand_id
1 'polypeptide(L)'
;MTTLAQQQERADRLVVVTQNIGFALWQLQELEGVAAGYFVLLVQAQKDIGLAAGNALVEKAQAKTFGATLHKIAKAGLISPEMEGRFEKILAERNWLVHRSRAESRNAIHNAKAMSVLVVRLEAMANEALALLKHIDGETTSFVQQHGVSTDYVAQVSKQLLEQWHAADVL
;
A
#
# COMPACT_ATOMS: atom_id res chain seq x y z
N MET A 1 -17.44 12.57 39.30
CA MET A 1 -16.03 12.19 39.06
C MET A 1 -16.02 10.89 38.29
N THR A 2 -15.21 10.76 37.23
CA THR A 2 -15.00 9.46 36.56
C THR A 2 -14.27 8.51 37.48
N THR A 3 -14.68 7.25 37.52
CA THR A 3 -14.01 6.21 38.32
C THR A 3 -12.68 5.80 37.68
N LEU A 4 -11.78 5.21 38.47
CA LEU A 4 -10.53 4.63 37.95
C LEU A 4 -10.79 3.59 36.85
N ALA A 5 -11.81 2.75 37.04
CA ALA A 5 -12.23 1.77 36.02
C ALA A 5 -12.63 2.45 34.69
N GLN A 6 -13.37 3.56 34.74
CA GLN A 6 -13.75 4.31 33.55
C GLN A 6 -12.56 5.01 32.88
N GLN A 7 -11.54 5.41 33.65
CA GLN A 7 -10.31 5.98 33.09
C GLN A 7 -9.47 4.91 32.40
N GLN A 8 -9.35 3.73 33.01
CA GLN A 8 -8.65 2.59 32.43
C GLN A 8 -9.30 2.14 31.12
N GLU A 9 -10.63 2.00 31.08
CA GLU A 9 -11.34 1.60 29.86
C GLU A 9 -11.15 2.61 28.71
N ARG A 10 -11.09 3.91 29.02
CA ARG A 10 -10.79 4.94 28.01
C ARG A 10 -9.36 4.84 27.50
N ALA A 11 -8.40 4.53 28.39
CA ALA A 11 -7.01 4.33 28.00
C ALA A 11 -6.87 3.11 27.07
N ASP A 12 -7.53 2.00 27.40
CA ASP A 12 -7.52 0.78 26.57
C ASP A 12 -8.10 1.06 25.17
N ARG A 13 -9.22 1.76 25.09
CA ARG A 13 -9.82 2.17 23.80
C ARG A 13 -8.89 3.09 23.02
N LEU A 14 -8.20 4.02 23.68
CA LEU A 14 -7.25 4.90 23.02
C LEU A 14 -6.11 4.12 22.38
N VAL A 15 -5.54 3.15 23.11
CA VAL A 15 -4.50 2.26 22.58
C VAL A 15 -4.97 1.50 21.35
N VAL A 16 -6.15 0.86 21.43
CA VAL A 16 -6.71 0.10 20.30
C VAL A 16 -6.91 0.99 19.07
N VAL A 17 -7.48 2.19 19.25
CA VAL A 17 -7.73 3.12 18.14
C VAL A 17 -6.43 3.61 17.52
N THR A 18 -5.43 4.01 18.31
CA THR A 18 -4.17 4.53 17.76
C THR A 18 -3.36 3.44 17.06
N GLN A 19 -3.35 2.22 17.58
CA GLN A 19 -2.72 1.06 16.93
C GLN A 19 -3.36 0.77 15.57
N ASN A 20 -4.68 0.73 15.49
CA ASN A 20 -5.39 0.47 14.24
C ASN A 20 -5.22 1.60 13.22
N ILE A 21 -5.19 2.86 13.67
CA ILE A 21 -4.86 4.00 12.79
C ILE A 21 -3.45 3.85 12.21
N GLY A 22 -2.46 3.54 13.06
CA GLY A 22 -1.08 3.35 12.63
C GLY A 22 -0.94 2.20 11.64
N PHE A 23 -1.58 1.06 11.93
CA PHE A 23 -1.56 -0.10 11.04
C PHE A 23 -2.21 0.18 9.68
N ALA A 24 -3.42 0.77 9.67
CA ALA A 24 -4.08 1.15 8.43
C ALA A 24 -3.26 2.15 7.61
N LEU A 25 -2.61 3.12 8.28
CA LEU A 25 -1.74 4.09 7.61
C LEU A 25 -0.53 3.40 6.95
N TRP A 26 0.13 2.46 7.63
CA TRP A 26 1.25 1.71 7.03
C TRP A 26 0.83 0.90 5.81
N GLN A 27 -0.30 0.18 5.89
CA GLN A 27 -0.80 -0.58 4.74
C GLN A 27 -1.12 0.32 3.53
N LEU A 28 -1.70 1.49 3.80
CA LEU A 28 -1.96 2.48 2.75
C LEU A 28 -0.66 3.02 2.15
N GLN A 29 0.34 3.38 2.98
CA GLN A 29 1.63 3.86 2.49
C GLN A 29 2.37 2.82 1.63
N GLU A 30 2.32 1.55 2.01
CA GLU A 30 2.87 0.46 1.21
C GLU A 30 2.18 0.37 -0.16
N LEU A 31 0.85 0.42 -0.17
CA LEU A 31 0.07 0.47 -1.41
C LEU A 31 0.44 1.68 -2.28
N GLU A 32 0.64 2.85 -1.70
CA GLU A 32 1.07 4.06 -2.42
C GLU A 32 2.40 3.84 -3.14
N GLY A 33 3.38 3.25 -2.44
CA GLY A 33 4.71 2.95 -2.98
C GLY A 33 4.65 1.92 -4.11
N VAL A 34 3.92 0.83 -3.92
CA VAL A 34 3.77 -0.24 -4.91
C VAL A 34 3.00 0.24 -6.14
N ALA A 35 1.93 1.03 -5.96
CA ALA A 35 1.18 1.62 -7.08
C ALA A 35 2.05 2.57 -7.92
N ALA A 36 2.98 3.31 -7.29
CA ALA A 36 3.93 4.15 -8.02
C ALA A 36 4.93 3.33 -8.85
N GLY A 37 5.44 2.22 -8.30
CA GLY A 37 6.29 1.28 -9.04
C GLY A 37 5.55 0.64 -10.22
N TYR A 38 4.32 0.18 -9.99
CA TYR A 38 3.45 -0.38 -11.02
C TYR A 38 3.14 0.62 -12.15
N PHE A 39 2.88 1.89 -11.81
CA PHE A 39 2.75 2.95 -12.81
C PHE A 39 4.00 3.11 -13.68
N VAL A 40 5.19 3.11 -13.07
CA VAL A 40 6.45 3.20 -13.82
C VAL A 40 6.59 2.01 -14.76
N LEU A 41 6.32 0.80 -14.28
CA LEU A 41 6.37 -0.42 -15.10
C LEU A 41 5.44 -0.33 -16.32
N LEU A 42 4.19 0.07 -16.10
CA LEU A 42 3.19 0.09 -17.16
C LEU A 42 3.39 1.21 -18.20
N VAL A 43 3.85 2.39 -17.76
CA VAL A 43 3.78 3.61 -18.58
C VAL A 43 5.14 4.12 -19.02
N GLN A 44 6.19 3.87 -18.24
CA GLN A 44 7.50 4.52 -18.44
C GLN A 44 8.64 3.55 -18.69
N ALA A 45 8.52 2.31 -18.21
CA ALA A 45 9.56 1.32 -18.39
C ALA A 45 9.72 0.99 -19.88
N GLN A 46 10.97 0.95 -20.33
CA GLN A 46 11.36 0.53 -21.67
C GLN A 46 12.36 -0.60 -21.55
N LYS A 47 12.42 -1.43 -22.60
CA LYS A 47 13.46 -2.46 -22.69
C LYS A 47 14.84 -1.78 -22.60
N ASP A 48 15.75 -2.40 -21.86
CA ASP A 48 17.14 -1.95 -21.68
C ASP A 48 17.31 -0.61 -20.93
N ILE A 49 16.28 -0.13 -20.21
CA ILE A 49 16.36 1.09 -19.40
C ILE A 49 17.47 1.05 -18.33
N GLY A 50 17.80 -0.15 -17.85
CA GLY A 50 18.79 -0.36 -16.79
C GLY A 50 18.29 0.01 -15.38
N LEU A 51 18.91 -0.59 -14.36
CA LEU A 51 18.47 -0.49 -12.97
C LEU A 51 18.47 0.95 -12.43
N ALA A 52 19.55 1.70 -12.66
CA ALA A 52 19.71 3.05 -12.12
C ALA A 52 18.65 4.02 -12.67
N ALA A 53 18.41 4.01 -13.98
CA ALA A 53 17.41 4.89 -14.58
C ALA A 53 15.99 4.45 -14.22
N GLY A 54 15.72 3.14 -14.15
CA GLY A 54 14.44 2.61 -13.66
C GLY A 54 14.13 3.05 -12.23
N ASN A 55 15.09 2.91 -11.32
CA ASN A 55 14.94 3.33 -9.92
C ASN A 55 14.67 4.84 -9.80
N ALA A 56 15.35 5.67 -10.60
CA ALA A 56 15.09 7.12 -10.61
C ALA A 56 13.66 7.47 -11.03
N LEU A 57 13.05 6.68 -11.94
CA LEU A 57 11.64 6.86 -12.30
C LEU A 57 10.70 6.47 -11.16
N VAL A 58 11.01 5.37 -10.44
CA VAL A 58 10.24 4.91 -9.29
C VAL A 58 10.28 5.94 -8.17
N GLU A 59 11.46 6.43 -7.78
CA GLU A 59 11.61 7.48 -6.76
C GLU A 59 10.82 8.74 -7.14
N LYS A 60 10.90 9.16 -8.41
CA LYS A 60 10.14 10.32 -8.91
C LYS A 60 8.63 10.09 -8.87
N ALA A 61 8.17 8.86 -9.09
CA ALA A 61 6.77 8.51 -8.99
C ALA A 61 6.29 8.45 -7.52
N GLN A 62 7.09 7.89 -6.63
CA GLN A 62 6.83 7.82 -5.18
C GLN A 62 6.80 9.20 -4.52
N ALA A 63 7.52 10.18 -5.06
CA ALA A 63 7.46 11.58 -4.62
C ALA A 63 6.12 12.28 -4.98
N LYS A 64 5.22 11.63 -5.74
CA LYS A 64 3.90 12.17 -6.06
C LYS A 64 2.86 11.68 -5.04
N THR A 65 1.78 12.44 -4.91
CA THR A 65 0.65 12.01 -4.08
C THR A 65 -0.02 10.79 -4.69
N PHE A 66 -0.59 9.94 -3.84
CA PHE A 66 -1.28 8.74 -4.29
C PHE A 66 -2.33 9.02 -5.38
N GLY A 67 -3.18 10.03 -5.16
CA GLY A 67 -4.18 10.44 -6.14
C GLY A 67 -3.59 10.88 -7.48
N ALA A 68 -2.42 11.53 -7.49
CA ALA A 68 -1.76 11.92 -8.73
C ALA A 68 -1.20 10.69 -9.49
N THR A 69 -0.72 9.69 -8.77
CA THR A 69 -0.28 8.40 -9.35
C THR A 69 -1.47 7.66 -9.96
N LEU A 70 -2.55 7.49 -9.20
CA LEU A 70 -3.77 6.81 -9.66
C LEU A 70 -4.38 7.48 -10.88
N HIS A 71 -4.47 8.82 -10.88
CA HIS A 71 -4.99 9.56 -12.03
C HIS A 71 -4.17 9.32 -13.31
N LYS A 72 -2.83 9.19 -13.19
CA LYS A 72 -1.99 8.89 -14.35
C LYS A 72 -2.15 7.46 -14.85
N ILE A 73 -2.29 6.49 -13.94
CA ILE A 73 -2.55 5.09 -14.30
C ILE A 73 -3.89 5.00 -15.04
N ALA A 74 -4.95 5.57 -14.47
CA ALA A 74 -6.27 5.61 -15.07
C ALA A 74 -6.25 6.28 -16.46
N LYS A 75 -5.59 7.44 -16.58
CA LYS A 75 -5.44 8.15 -17.87
C LYS A 75 -4.69 7.34 -18.92
N ALA A 76 -3.78 6.46 -18.51
CA ALA A 76 -3.09 5.58 -19.44
C ALA A 76 -4.00 4.46 -19.98
N GLY A 77 -5.14 4.19 -19.33
CA GLY A 77 -6.08 3.14 -19.73
C GLY A 77 -5.53 1.73 -19.54
N LEU A 78 -4.55 1.57 -18.64
CA LEU A 78 -3.80 0.32 -18.45
C LEU A 78 -4.27 -0.51 -17.24
N ILE A 79 -5.36 -0.10 -16.58
CA ILE A 79 -6.00 -0.85 -15.50
C ILE A 79 -7.47 -1.09 -15.83
N SER A 80 -8.04 -2.15 -15.28
CA SER A 80 -9.45 -2.45 -15.46
C SER A 80 -10.34 -1.40 -14.75
N PRO A 81 -11.57 -1.15 -15.23
CA PRO A 81 -12.52 -0.26 -14.55
C PRO A 81 -12.83 -0.71 -13.11
N GLU A 82 -12.80 -2.01 -12.85
CA GLU A 82 -12.96 -2.56 -11.51
C GLU A 82 -11.82 -2.11 -10.59
N MET A 83 -10.57 -2.24 -11.04
CA MET A 83 -9.39 -1.82 -10.28
C MET A 83 -9.37 -0.31 -10.05
N GLU A 84 -9.74 0.48 -11.06
CA GLU A 84 -9.90 1.93 -10.93
C GLU A 84 -10.92 2.28 -9.85
N GLY A 85 -12.11 1.66 -9.86
CA GLY A 85 -13.14 1.91 -8.86
C GLY A 85 -12.72 1.50 -7.44
N ARG A 86 -11.88 0.48 -7.29
CA ARG A 86 -11.29 0.11 -5.98
C ARG A 86 -10.26 1.14 -5.52
N PHE A 87 -9.41 1.62 -6.42
CA PHE A 87 -8.43 2.66 -6.13
C PHE A 87 -9.07 4.00 -5.73
N GLU A 88 -10.16 4.39 -6.37
CA GLU A 88 -10.90 5.61 -6.00
C GLU A 88 -11.47 5.50 -4.58
N LYS A 89 -12.05 4.34 -4.23
CA LYS A 89 -12.59 4.09 -2.89
C LYS A 89 -11.50 4.15 -1.83
N ILE A 90 -10.39 3.44 -2.02
CA ILE A 90 -9.31 3.43 -1.03
C ILE A 90 -8.62 4.80 -0.92
N LEU A 91 -8.54 5.57 -2.02
CA LEU A 91 -8.05 6.95 -2.00
C LEU A 91 -8.97 7.86 -1.15
N ALA A 92 -10.28 7.72 -1.30
CA ALA A 92 -11.24 8.46 -0.48
C ALA A 92 -11.09 8.12 1.02
N GLU A 93 -10.93 6.84 1.34
CA GLU A 93 -10.70 6.38 2.72
C GLU A 93 -9.37 6.89 3.29
N ARG A 94 -8.29 6.85 2.51
CA ARG A 94 -6.99 7.42 2.88
C ARG A 94 -7.09 8.91 3.16
N ASN A 95 -7.77 9.66 2.30
CA ASN A 95 -7.99 11.10 2.49
C ASN A 95 -8.79 11.37 3.76
N TRP A 96 -9.82 10.57 4.04
CA TRP A 96 -10.53 10.63 5.31
C TRP A 96 -9.61 10.34 6.50
N LEU A 97 -8.78 9.28 6.42
CA LEU A 97 -7.89 8.88 7.51
C LEU A 97 -6.92 10.00 7.87
N VAL A 98 -6.33 10.65 6.86
CA VAL A 98 -5.30 11.68 7.08
C VAL A 98 -5.91 13.03 7.50
N HIS A 99 -7.09 13.39 6.99
CA HIS A 99 -7.64 14.73 7.19
C HIS A 99 -8.76 14.82 8.23
N ARG A 100 -9.48 13.72 8.49
CA ARG A 100 -10.74 13.76 9.25
C ARG A 100 -10.79 12.79 10.43
N SER A 101 -10.01 11.71 10.41
CA SER A 101 -10.08 10.65 11.43
C SER A 101 -10.05 11.18 12.86
N ARG A 102 -9.13 12.08 13.20
CA ARG A 102 -9.01 12.63 14.57
C ARG A 102 -10.26 13.37 15.03
N ALA A 103 -10.82 14.23 14.18
CA ALA A 103 -11.98 15.06 14.54
C ALA A 103 -13.25 14.20 14.66
N GLU A 104 -13.45 13.33 13.68
CA GLU A 104 -14.67 12.50 13.59
C GLU A 104 -14.64 11.29 14.52
N SER A 105 -13.46 10.86 14.98
CA SER A 105 -13.27 9.70 15.86
C SER A 105 -13.16 10.03 17.35
N ARG A 106 -13.30 11.31 17.74
CA ARG A 106 -13.15 11.72 19.16
C ARG A 106 -14.10 10.95 20.09
N ASN A 107 -15.29 10.62 19.61
CA ASN A 107 -16.29 9.88 20.38
C ASN A 107 -15.90 8.40 20.64
N ALA A 108 -15.02 7.82 19.81
CA ALA A 108 -14.61 6.42 19.95
C ALA A 108 -13.99 6.12 21.32
N ILE A 109 -13.25 7.06 21.90
CA ILE A 109 -12.62 6.87 23.21
C ILE A 109 -13.68 6.76 24.33
N HIS A 110 -14.80 7.45 24.17
CA HIS A 110 -15.83 7.55 25.19
C HIS A 110 -16.98 6.54 25.01
N ASN A 111 -17.12 5.94 23.82
CA ASN A 111 -18.23 5.08 23.46
C ASN A 111 -17.75 3.79 22.78
N ALA A 112 -18.01 2.64 23.41
CA ALA A 112 -17.60 1.32 22.90
C ALA A 112 -18.17 0.99 21.50
N LYS A 113 -19.41 1.37 21.21
CA LYS A 113 -20.02 1.16 19.89
C LYS A 113 -19.32 2.00 18.82
N ALA A 114 -19.06 3.28 19.12
CA ALA A 114 -18.32 4.15 18.21
C ALA A 114 -16.88 3.66 17.98
N MET A 115 -16.23 3.13 19.02
CA MET A 115 -14.92 2.49 18.90
C MET A 115 -14.95 1.29 17.96
N SER A 116 -15.89 0.37 18.17
CA SER A 116 -16.02 -0.82 17.32
C SER A 116 -16.25 -0.45 15.85
N VAL A 117 -17.13 0.51 15.57
CA VAL A 117 -17.38 0.99 14.19
C VAL A 117 -16.11 1.56 13.55
N LEU A 118 -15.33 2.34 14.30
CA LEU A 118 -14.09 2.90 13.81
C LEU A 118 -13.05 1.81 13.52
N VAL A 119 -12.88 0.86 14.44
CA VAL A 119 -11.93 -0.26 14.26
C VAL A 119 -12.29 -1.07 13.02
N VAL A 120 -13.55 -1.43 12.83
CA VAL A 120 -14.01 -2.16 11.63
C VAL A 120 -13.70 -1.38 10.35
N ARG A 121 -13.87 -0.06 10.35
CA ARG A 121 -13.52 0.78 9.19
C ARG A 121 -12.01 0.76 8.90
N LEU A 122 -11.18 0.87 9.94
CA LEU A 122 -9.71 0.86 9.81
C LEU A 122 -9.19 -0.50 9.33
N GLU A 123 -9.76 -1.60 9.86
CA GLU A 123 -9.47 -2.95 9.39
C GLU A 123 -9.88 -3.14 7.93
N ALA A 124 -11.04 -2.63 7.53
CA ALA A 124 -11.48 -2.68 6.14
C ALA A 124 -10.51 -1.94 5.20
N MET A 125 -9.97 -0.79 5.61
CA MET A 125 -8.94 -0.08 4.84
C MET A 125 -7.68 -0.93 4.70
N ALA A 126 -7.17 -1.50 5.79
CA ALA A 126 -5.97 -2.31 5.79
C ALA A 126 -6.13 -3.57 4.92
N ASN A 127 -7.28 -4.24 5.04
CA ASN A 127 -7.60 -5.44 4.25
C ASN A 127 -7.74 -5.11 2.76
N GLU A 128 -8.37 -4.00 2.41
CA GLU A 128 -8.51 -3.59 1.01
C GLU A 128 -7.15 -3.17 0.42
N ALA A 129 -6.31 -2.48 1.18
CA ALA A 129 -4.95 -2.17 0.76
C ALA A 129 -4.13 -3.43 0.46
N LEU A 130 -4.18 -4.43 1.35
CA LEU A 130 -3.54 -5.72 1.13
C LEU A 130 -4.10 -6.47 -0.09
N ALA A 131 -5.42 -6.42 -0.29
CA ALA A 131 -6.05 -7.05 -1.45
C ALA A 131 -5.63 -6.38 -2.77
N LEU A 132 -5.48 -5.05 -2.78
CA LEU A 132 -4.96 -4.32 -3.93
C LEU A 132 -3.47 -4.59 -4.16
N LEU A 133 -2.65 -4.68 -3.11
CA LEU A 133 -1.24 -5.07 -3.23
C LEU A 133 -1.08 -6.43 -3.93
N LYS A 134 -1.83 -7.45 -3.47
CA LYS A 134 -1.84 -8.78 -4.10
C LYS A 134 -2.30 -8.76 -5.55
N HIS A 135 -3.27 -7.89 -5.86
CA HIS A 135 -3.75 -7.74 -7.22
C HIS A 135 -2.69 -7.11 -8.12
N ILE A 136 -2.05 -6.02 -7.67
CA ILE A 136 -0.93 -5.38 -8.40
C ILE A 136 0.21 -6.37 -8.63
N ASP A 137 0.55 -7.21 -7.65
CA ASP A 137 1.58 -8.24 -7.78
C ASP A 137 1.26 -9.26 -8.89
N GLY A 138 0.01 -9.75 -8.93
CA GLY A 138 -0.45 -10.64 -10.00
C GLY A 138 -0.44 -9.99 -11.39
N GLU A 139 -0.90 -8.75 -11.49
CA GLU A 139 -0.88 -7.98 -12.74
C GLU A 139 0.55 -7.68 -13.20
N THR A 140 1.43 -7.30 -12.27
CA THR A 140 2.86 -7.05 -12.53
C THR A 140 3.54 -8.31 -13.06
N THR A 141 3.33 -9.45 -12.41
CA THR A 141 3.86 -10.75 -12.83
C THR A 141 3.38 -11.11 -14.24
N SER A 142 2.08 -10.95 -14.51
CA SER A 142 1.49 -11.22 -15.82
C SER A 142 2.07 -10.31 -16.89
N PHE A 143 2.22 -9.02 -16.59
CA PHE A 143 2.79 -8.03 -17.49
C PHE A 143 4.24 -8.37 -17.87
N VAL A 144 5.11 -8.63 -16.90
CA VAL A 144 6.53 -8.91 -17.20
C VAL A 144 6.72 -10.22 -17.98
N GLN A 145 5.90 -11.24 -17.70
CA GLN A 145 5.91 -12.50 -18.44
C GLN A 145 5.52 -12.30 -19.91
N GLN A 146 4.46 -11.53 -20.17
CA GLN A 146 4.05 -11.17 -21.52
C GLN A 146 5.11 -10.34 -22.27
N HIS A 147 5.93 -9.59 -21.54
CA HIS A 147 7.01 -8.77 -22.09
C HIS A 147 8.38 -9.48 -22.09
N GLY A 148 8.40 -10.81 -21.96
CA GLY A 148 9.57 -11.64 -22.28
C GLY A 148 10.44 -12.04 -21.08
N VAL A 149 9.99 -11.78 -19.85
CA VAL A 149 10.66 -12.30 -18.64
C VAL A 149 10.14 -13.70 -18.34
N SER A 150 10.91 -14.73 -18.70
CA SER A 150 10.54 -16.11 -18.42
C SER A 150 10.81 -16.49 -16.96
N THR A 151 10.02 -17.43 -16.43
CA THR A 151 10.24 -18.01 -15.09
C THR A 151 11.62 -18.67 -14.97
N ASP A 152 12.10 -19.28 -16.05
CA ASP A 152 13.42 -19.93 -16.09
C ASP A 152 14.55 -18.90 -15.98
N TYR A 153 14.40 -17.76 -16.66
CA TYR A 153 15.35 -16.66 -16.56
C TYR A 153 15.39 -16.11 -15.12
N VAL A 154 14.23 -15.90 -14.51
CA VAL A 154 14.14 -15.47 -13.10
C VAL A 154 14.82 -16.49 -12.18
N ALA A 155 14.53 -17.78 -12.33
CA ALA A 155 15.15 -18.84 -11.52
C ALA A 155 16.67 -18.88 -11.67
N GLN A 156 17.18 -18.71 -12.89
CA GLN A 156 18.61 -18.66 -13.17
C GLN A 156 19.28 -17.46 -12.47
N VAL A 157 18.71 -16.27 -12.61
CA VAL A 157 19.24 -15.05 -11.98
C VAL A 157 19.17 -15.14 -10.45
N SER A 158 18.07 -15.65 -9.90
CA SER A 158 17.94 -15.90 -8.45
C SER A 158 19.01 -16.84 -7.92
N LYS A 159 19.31 -17.93 -8.65
CA LYS A 159 20.39 -18.85 -8.28
C LYS A 159 21.76 -18.15 -8.25
N GLN A 160 22.06 -17.35 -9.28
CA GLN A 160 23.33 -16.61 -9.36
C GLN A 160 23.49 -15.61 -8.21
N LEU A 161 22.42 -14.89 -7.86
CA LEU A 161 22.41 -13.96 -6.72
C LEU A 161 22.63 -14.68 -5.38
N LEU A 162 21.98 -15.82 -5.17
CA LEU A 162 22.18 -16.63 -3.96
C LEU A 162 23.62 -17.13 -3.83
N GLU A 163 24.22 -17.59 -4.94
CA GLU A 163 25.62 -18.00 -4.97
C GLU A 163 26.57 -16.84 -4.63
N GLN A 164 26.29 -15.63 -5.13
CA GLN A 164 27.06 -14.42 -4.80
C GLN A 164 26.96 -14.04 -3.33
N TRP A 165 25.77 -14.11 -2.72
CA TRP A 165 25.57 -13.81 -1.31
C TRP A 165 26.29 -14.84 -0.42
N HIS A 166 26.15 -16.12 -0.72
CA HIS A 166 26.88 -17.17 0.00
C HIS A 166 28.40 -17.02 -0.13
N ALA A 167 28.91 -16.55 -1.27
CA ALA A 167 30.34 -16.27 -1.43
C ALA A 167 30.79 -15.02 -0.65
N ALA A 168 29.92 -14.02 -0.50
CA ALA A 168 30.20 -12.79 0.25
C ALA A 168 30.18 -13.01 1.77
N ASP A 169 29.35 -13.93 2.28
CA ASP A 169 29.27 -14.28 3.71
C ASP A 169 30.44 -15.15 4.21
N VAL A 170 31.31 -15.63 3.31
CA VAL A 170 32.46 -16.51 3.60
C VAL A 170 33.79 -15.73 3.69
N LEU A 171 33.76 -14.39 3.51
CA LEU A 171 34.91 -13.48 3.68
C LEU A 171 34.81 -12.68 4.99
#